data_AF-A0A7S0A3D3-F1
#
_entry.id   AF-A0A7S0A3D3-F1
#
_cell.length_a   1.000
_cell.length_b   1.000
_cell.length_c   1.000
_cell.angle_alpha   90.00
_cell.angle_beta   90.00
_cell.angle_gamma   90.00
#
_symmetry.space_group_name_H-M   'P 1'
#
loop_
_entity.id
_entity.type
_entity.pdbx_description
1 polymer ?
#
loop_
_entity_poly.entity_id
_entity_poly.type
_entity_poly.pdbx_seq_one_letter_code
_entity_poly.pdbx_strand_id
1 'polypeptide(L)'
;AQCVEEAFGRGEGQSRHLRSYYLMEPLQFEAWLSAITADPSKYWVVKNCSGGNSEGVKLLKAADTEAVMALRETQAVAQEFLDNPLRLWDGGKFHLRAYLLVTRWVPAAAFLYDEGLVLRSKLPYDPKKPSDADLFSRHSDIVEILSFGYLWKELGLERTAEVKRRIRKVLGEIFGVSEALEQSFGPFKRNGNYSCFDLFGLDIMLDEEYQPHILEVNQGPDLWADHLAIQHPIKGLLVKQIATYARERSDAPLDISVLEQEDIENVTLITFTPLDTKSS
;
A
#
# COMPACT_ATOMS: atom_id res chain seq x y z
N ALA A 1 -2.08 17.08 -3.99
CA ALA A 1 -1.13 16.13 -4.62
C ALA A 1 0.28 16.70 -4.78
N GLN A 2 0.46 18.02 -4.91
CA GLN A 2 1.78 18.68 -5.02
C GLN A 2 2.74 18.37 -3.85
N CYS A 3 2.21 18.16 -2.64
CA CYS A 3 3.01 17.87 -1.44
C CYS A 3 3.66 16.48 -1.38
N VAL A 4 3.26 15.51 -2.21
CA VAL A 4 3.84 14.16 -2.14
C VAL A 4 5.15 14.13 -2.95
N GLU A 5 5.20 14.72 -4.14
CA GLU A 5 6.44 14.74 -4.95
C GLU A 5 7.54 15.64 -4.37
N GLU A 6 7.19 16.74 -3.70
CA GLU A 6 8.18 17.67 -3.12
C GLU A 6 8.80 17.15 -1.81
N ALA A 7 8.11 16.27 -1.07
CA ALA A 7 8.65 15.67 0.16
C ALA A 7 9.73 14.60 -0.09
N PHE A 8 9.75 13.98 -1.27
CA PHE A 8 10.66 12.87 -1.61
C PHE A 8 11.77 13.36 -2.54
N GLY A 9 12.75 14.05 -1.94
CA GLY A 9 13.86 14.69 -2.61
C GLY A 9 14.59 13.83 -3.65
N ARG A 10 15.03 14.50 -4.71
CA ARG A 10 15.97 14.02 -5.73
C ARG A 10 17.30 13.63 -5.08
N GLY A 11 17.44 12.38 -4.64
CA GLY A 11 18.71 11.75 -4.32
C GLY A 11 19.14 10.84 -5.45
N GLU A 12 20.40 10.94 -5.89
CA GLU A 12 20.99 10.03 -6.88
C GLU A 12 20.93 8.58 -6.39
N GLY A 13 20.04 7.80 -7.02
CA GLY A 13 19.75 6.41 -6.72
C GLY A 13 18.35 6.10 -7.26
N GLN A 14 18.15 4.93 -7.88
CA GLN A 14 16.85 4.53 -8.44
C GLN A 14 15.70 4.91 -7.49
N SER A 15 14.68 5.59 -8.04
CA SER A 15 13.48 5.97 -7.29
C SER A 15 12.95 4.78 -6.49
N ARG A 16 12.84 4.92 -5.16
CA ARG A 16 12.32 3.87 -4.26
C ARG A 16 10.82 3.61 -4.44
N HIS A 17 10.16 4.41 -5.26
CA HIS A 17 8.73 4.33 -5.53
C HIS A 17 8.49 4.30 -7.03
N LEU A 18 7.46 3.56 -7.44
CA LEU A 18 6.96 3.57 -8.81
C LEU A 18 6.42 4.97 -9.13
N ARG A 19 6.98 5.59 -10.18
CA ARG A 19 6.56 6.93 -10.60
C ARG A 19 5.07 6.91 -10.93
N SER A 20 4.33 7.90 -10.43
CA SER A 20 2.88 7.97 -10.59
C SER A 20 2.48 9.39 -10.96
N TYR A 21 1.62 9.56 -11.96
CA TYR A 21 1.19 10.85 -12.49
C TYR A 21 -0.33 10.91 -12.55
N TYR A 22 -0.91 11.98 -12.02
CA TYR A 22 -2.35 12.25 -12.10
C TYR A 22 -2.67 13.01 -13.39
N LEU A 23 -3.33 12.32 -14.32
CA LEU A 23 -3.45 12.75 -15.72
C LEU A 23 -4.47 13.88 -15.95
N MET A 24 -5.27 14.21 -14.92
CA MET A 24 -6.18 15.35 -14.94
C MET A 24 -5.39 16.67 -14.91
N GLU A 25 -4.19 16.67 -14.32
CA GLU A 25 -3.34 17.85 -14.20
C GLU A 25 -2.43 17.97 -15.44
N PRO A 26 -2.54 19.02 -16.26
CA PRO A 26 -1.79 19.13 -17.51
C PRO A 26 -0.27 19.02 -17.34
N LEU A 27 0.29 19.59 -16.27
CA LEU A 27 1.73 19.51 -16.01
C LEU A 27 2.19 18.07 -15.70
N GLN A 28 1.38 17.29 -14.99
CA GLN A 28 1.71 15.90 -14.70
C GLN A 28 1.51 15.00 -15.93
N PHE A 29 0.52 15.30 -16.77
CA PHE A 29 0.36 14.62 -18.05
C PHE A 29 1.60 14.83 -18.96
N GLU A 30 2.07 16.07 -19.11
CA GLU A 30 3.28 16.35 -19.91
C GLU A 30 4.54 15.71 -19.29
N ALA A 31 4.66 15.69 -17.97
CA ALA A 31 5.74 14.98 -17.28
C ALA A 31 5.69 13.46 -17.52
N TRP A 32 4.49 12.86 -17.48
CA TRP A 32 4.30 11.46 -17.83
C TRP A 32 4.64 11.20 -19.29
N LEU A 33 4.18 12.05 -20.22
CA LEU A 33 4.48 11.93 -21.64
C LEU A 33 6.00 11.98 -21.90
N SER A 34 6.74 12.83 -21.19
CA SER A 34 8.21 12.82 -21.22
C SER A 34 8.79 11.52 -20.64
N ALA A 35 8.25 11.02 -19.53
CA ALA A 35 8.74 9.81 -18.89
C ALA A 35 8.50 8.53 -19.73
N ILE A 36 7.33 8.38 -20.34
CA ILE A 36 6.97 7.21 -21.17
C ILE A 36 7.74 7.23 -22.50
N THR A 37 8.00 8.41 -23.06
CA THR A 37 8.79 8.54 -24.31
C THR A 37 10.30 8.37 -24.08
N ALA A 38 10.82 8.72 -22.91
CA ALA A 38 12.24 8.56 -22.57
C ALA A 38 12.68 7.09 -22.47
N ASP A 39 11.77 6.19 -22.08
CA ASP A 39 12.00 4.75 -22.09
C ASP A 39 10.81 4.02 -22.75
N PRO A 40 10.81 3.91 -24.10
CA PRO A 40 9.70 3.32 -24.85
C PRO A 40 9.45 1.84 -24.56
N SER A 41 10.39 1.17 -23.89
CA SER A 41 10.28 -0.25 -23.53
C SER A 41 9.47 -0.49 -22.26
N LYS A 42 9.34 0.55 -21.41
CA LYS A 42 8.63 0.45 -20.14
C LYS A 42 7.13 0.48 -20.30
N TYR A 43 6.48 -0.32 -19.47
CA TYR A 43 5.05 -0.35 -19.33
C TYR A 43 4.57 0.54 -18.19
N TRP A 44 3.34 1.02 -18.33
CA TRP A 44 2.65 1.87 -17.37
C TRP A 44 1.26 1.30 -17.13
N VAL A 45 0.91 1.15 -15.85
CA VAL A 45 -0.45 0.82 -15.42
C VAL A 45 -1.24 2.11 -15.39
N VAL A 46 -2.25 2.23 -16.23
CA VAL A 46 -3.20 3.35 -16.21
C VAL A 46 -4.49 2.90 -15.54
N LYS A 47 -4.87 3.58 -14.45
CA LYS A 47 -6.09 3.34 -13.69
C LYS A 47 -7.05 4.51 -13.88
N ASN A 48 -8.21 4.29 -14.49
CA ASN A 48 -9.27 5.30 -14.55
C ASN A 48 -10.01 5.39 -13.21
N CYS A 49 -10.15 6.60 -12.66
CA CYS A 49 -10.79 6.86 -11.37
C CYS A 49 -12.33 6.97 -11.45
N SER A 50 -12.92 6.84 -12.64
CA SER A 50 -14.34 7.10 -12.92
C SER A 50 -15.26 5.87 -12.86
N GLY A 51 -14.77 4.70 -12.44
CA GLY A 51 -15.60 3.50 -12.22
C GLY A 51 -14.98 2.55 -11.19
N GLY A 52 -15.77 2.15 -10.19
CA GLY A 52 -15.38 1.06 -9.28
C GLY A 52 -15.40 -0.27 -10.04
N ASN A 53 -14.40 -1.12 -9.75
CA ASN A 53 -14.03 -2.38 -10.43
C ASN A 53 -13.01 -2.22 -11.55
N SER A 54 -12.12 -3.21 -11.65
CA SER A 54 -10.92 -3.29 -12.50
C SER A 54 -11.13 -3.21 -14.02
N GLU A 55 -12.31 -2.80 -14.49
CA GLU A 55 -12.62 -2.55 -15.92
C GLU A 55 -11.88 -1.33 -16.50
N GLY A 56 -11.33 -0.47 -15.63
CA GLY A 56 -10.60 0.74 -16.00
C GLY A 56 -9.07 0.66 -15.94
N VAL A 57 -8.49 -0.52 -15.74
CA VAL A 57 -7.03 -0.69 -15.63
C VAL A 57 -6.45 -1.23 -16.94
N LYS A 58 -5.44 -0.55 -17.50
CA LYS A 58 -4.75 -0.96 -18.72
C LYS A 58 -3.25 -0.86 -18.60
N LEU A 59 -2.55 -1.74 -19.31
CA LEU A 59 -1.12 -1.67 -19.50
C LEU A 59 -0.80 -0.96 -20.82
N LEU A 60 -0.14 0.19 -20.74
CA LEU A 60 0.26 0.99 -21.90
C LEU A 60 1.77 1.15 -21.97
N LYS A 61 2.29 1.38 -23.17
CA LYS A 61 3.68 1.80 -23.44
C LYS A 61 3.70 2.95 -24.45
N ALA A 62 4.88 3.49 -24.73
CA ALA A 62 5.03 4.63 -25.64
C ALA A 62 4.44 4.40 -27.05
N ALA A 63 4.39 3.15 -27.52
CA ALA A 63 3.83 2.79 -28.82
C ALA A 63 2.30 2.96 -28.89
N ASP A 64 1.61 3.03 -27.77
CA ASP A 64 0.14 3.16 -27.69
C ASP A 64 -0.30 4.63 -27.80
N THR A 65 0.27 5.36 -28.77
CA THR A 65 0.19 6.84 -28.87
C THR A 65 -1.23 7.38 -28.80
N GLU A 66 -2.18 6.78 -29.51
CA GLU A 66 -3.58 7.23 -29.51
C GLU A 66 -4.21 7.11 -28.12
N ALA A 67 -3.99 5.96 -27.45
CA ALA A 67 -4.50 5.73 -26.10
C ALA A 67 -3.82 6.65 -25.07
N VAL A 68 -2.50 6.86 -25.17
CA VAL A 68 -1.74 7.76 -24.31
C VAL A 68 -2.27 9.20 -24.44
N MET A 69 -2.45 9.70 -25.67
CA MET A 69 -2.92 11.06 -25.90
C MET A 69 -4.38 11.26 -25.47
N ALA A 70 -5.22 10.23 -25.59
CA ALA A 70 -6.62 10.28 -25.15
C ALA A 70 -6.80 10.40 -23.63
N LEU A 71 -5.74 10.15 -22.84
CA LEU A 71 -5.77 10.24 -21.38
C LEU A 71 -5.51 11.66 -20.83
N ARG A 72 -5.17 12.62 -21.70
CA ARG A 72 -4.96 14.01 -21.29
C ARG A 72 -6.21 14.57 -20.60
N GLU A 73 -6.02 15.18 -19.44
CA GLU A 73 -7.08 15.82 -18.65
C GLU A 73 -8.20 14.86 -18.21
N THR A 74 -7.92 13.55 -18.22
CA THR A 74 -8.84 12.53 -17.70
C THR A 74 -8.60 12.28 -16.21
N GLN A 75 -9.64 11.85 -15.49
CA GLN A 75 -9.50 11.38 -14.12
C GLN A 75 -8.84 10.00 -14.10
N ALA A 76 -7.54 9.95 -14.38
CA ALA A 76 -6.77 8.73 -14.42
C ALA A 76 -5.40 8.94 -13.75
N VAL A 77 -4.80 7.84 -13.30
CA VAL A 77 -3.43 7.81 -12.80
C VAL A 77 -2.62 6.88 -13.68
N ALA A 78 -1.49 7.35 -14.21
CA ALA A 78 -0.48 6.49 -14.82
C ALA A 78 0.61 6.19 -13.81
N GLN A 79 0.84 4.91 -13.52
CA GLN A 79 1.87 4.43 -12.61
C GLN A 79 2.84 3.53 -13.38
N GLU A 80 4.14 3.69 -13.13
CA GLU A 80 5.17 2.83 -13.68
C GLU A 80 4.90 1.37 -13.29
N PHE A 81 4.91 0.46 -14.26
CA PHE A 81 4.68 -0.96 -14.01
C PHE A 81 5.95 -1.60 -13.45
N LEU A 82 5.81 -2.43 -12.41
CA LEU A 82 6.92 -3.21 -11.88
C LEU A 82 7.15 -4.44 -12.77
N ASP A 83 8.09 -4.31 -13.71
CA ASP A 83 8.39 -5.34 -14.72
C ASP A 83 9.00 -6.62 -14.13
N ASN A 84 9.82 -6.49 -13.07
CA ASN A 84 10.53 -7.59 -12.41
C ASN A 84 10.06 -7.80 -10.95
N PRO A 85 8.79 -8.18 -10.73
CA PRO A 85 8.33 -8.52 -9.41
C PRO A 85 8.98 -9.83 -8.95
N LEU A 86 9.12 -10.00 -7.64
CA LEU A 86 9.43 -11.29 -7.04
C LEU A 86 8.38 -12.30 -7.51
N ARG A 87 8.87 -13.40 -8.10
CA ARG A 87 8.04 -14.51 -8.55
C ARG A 87 8.33 -15.71 -7.66
N LEU A 88 7.27 -16.32 -7.13
CA LEU A 88 7.35 -17.53 -6.31
C LEU A 88 6.36 -18.56 -6.85
N TRP A 89 6.46 -19.79 -6.35
CA TRP A 89 5.53 -20.86 -6.66
C TRP A 89 5.30 -21.04 -8.18
N ASP A 90 6.30 -21.61 -8.85
CA ASP A 90 6.32 -21.85 -10.30
C ASP A 90 6.24 -20.59 -11.17
N GLY A 91 6.82 -19.49 -10.68
CA GLY A 91 6.96 -18.25 -11.45
C GLY A 91 5.73 -17.34 -11.38
N GLY A 92 4.79 -17.59 -10.47
CA GLY A 92 3.61 -16.76 -10.26
C GLY A 92 3.96 -15.41 -9.62
N LYS A 93 3.33 -14.34 -10.14
CA LYS A 93 3.34 -13.00 -9.52
C LYS A 93 2.36 -12.95 -8.35
N PHE A 94 2.66 -12.13 -7.36
CA PHE A 94 1.76 -11.88 -6.22
C PHE A 94 1.89 -10.46 -5.69
N HIS A 95 0.87 -10.00 -4.98
CA HIS A 95 0.96 -8.80 -4.13
C HIS A 95 0.43 -9.10 -2.74
N LEU A 96 0.86 -8.29 -1.78
CA LEU A 96 0.50 -8.36 -0.38
C LEU A 96 -0.60 -7.36 -0.10
N ARG A 97 -1.70 -7.79 0.52
CA ARG A 97 -2.66 -6.94 1.23
C ARG A 97 -2.23 -6.91 2.69
N ALA A 98 -1.50 -5.87 3.06
CA ALA A 98 -1.20 -5.57 4.45
C ALA A 98 -2.27 -4.65 5.07
N TYR A 99 -2.40 -4.67 6.39
CA TYR A 99 -3.33 -3.81 7.12
C TYR A 99 -2.57 -2.89 8.05
N LEU A 100 -2.79 -1.59 7.91
CA LEU A 100 -2.16 -0.55 8.73
C LEU A 100 -3.24 0.16 9.54
N LEU A 101 -3.09 0.14 10.86
CA LEU A 101 -3.94 0.87 11.80
C LEU A 101 -3.22 2.14 12.23
N VAL A 102 -3.82 3.29 11.99
CA VAL A 102 -3.37 4.58 12.53
C VAL A 102 -4.30 4.95 13.67
N THR A 103 -3.79 4.95 14.89
CA THR A 103 -4.58 5.23 16.10
C THR A 103 -4.63 6.72 16.44
N ARG A 104 -3.60 7.46 15.99
CA ARG A 104 -3.49 8.90 16.14
C ARG A 104 -2.54 9.47 15.10
N TRP A 105 -2.81 10.71 14.70
CA TRP A 105 -1.97 11.44 13.74
C TRP A 105 -1.00 12.41 14.41
N VAL A 106 -1.26 12.84 15.65
CA VAL A 106 -0.42 13.79 16.39
C VAL A 106 -0.37 13.44 17.90
N PRO A 107 0.81 13.04 18.42
CA PRO A 107 1.94 12.51 17.66
C PRO A 107 1.49 11.28 16.87
N ALA A 108 2.03 11.07 15.67
CA ALA A 108 1.63 9.93 14.83
C ALA A 108 1.90 8.60 15.55
N ALA A 109 0.95 7.69 15.48
CA ALA A 109 1.15 6.29 15.85
C ALA A 109 0.42 5.39 14.86
N ALA A 110 1.22 4.56 14.21
CA ALA A 110 0.81 3.67 13.14
C ALA A 110 1.35 2.28 13.42
N PHE A 111 0.52 1.29 13.16
CA PHE A 111 0.70 -0.09 13.59
C PHE A 111 0.41 -1.01 12.40
N LEU A 112 1.40 -1.80 11.99
CA LEU A 112 1.28 -2.78 10.92
C LEU A 112 0.78 -4.11 11.50
N TYR A 113 -0.34 -4.63 11.02
CA TYR A 113 -0.84 -5.94 11.42
C TYR A 113 0.14 -7.04 10.98
N ASP A 114 0.44 -7.98 11.87
CA ASP A 114 1.49 -8.99 11.65
C ASP A 114 1.13 -10.03 10.58
N GLU A 115 -0.16 -10.15 10.28
CA GLU A 115 -0.72 -11.01 9.25
C GLU A 115 -1.38 -10.19 8.12
N GLY A 116 -1.68 -10.87 7.02
CA GLY A 116 -2.25 -10.23 5.84
C GLY A 116 -2.57 -11.25 4.76
N LEU A 117 -2.98 -10.77 3.59
CA LEU A 117 -3.30 -11.65 2.48
C LEU A 117 -2.21 -11.57 1.42
N VAL A 118 -1.86 -12.70 0.85
CA VAL A 118 -1.07 -12.78 -0.37
C VAL A 118 -2.02 -13.11 -1.50
N LEU A 119 -2.16 -12.21 -2.46
CA LEU A 119 -2.97 -12.42 -3.66
C LEU A 119 -2.02 -12.86 -4.77
N ARG A 120 -2.01 -14.16 -5.07
CA ARG A 120 -1.07 -14.81 -5.99
C ARG A 120 -1.79 -15.24 -7.27
N SER A 121 -1.16 -15.00 -8.42
CA SER A 121 -1.57 -15.61 -9.69
C SER A 121 -1.23 -17.11 -9.72
N LYS A 122 -2.19 -17.92 -10.14
CA LYS A 122 -2.01 -19.35 -10.47
C LYS A 122 -1.24 -19.56 -11.78
N LEU A 123 -1.07 -18.50 -12.58
CA LEU A 123 -0.37 -18.53 -13.85
C LEU A 123 1.04 -17.92 -13.72
N PRO A 124 2.04 -18.47 -14.41
CA PRO A 124 3.39 -17.90 -14.42
C PRO A 124 3.40 -16.54 -15.13
N TYR A 125 4.26 -15.64 -14.66
CA TYR A 125 4.47 -14.33 -15.26
C TYR A 125 5.77 -14.30 -16.09
N ASP A 126 5.71 -13.77 -17.31
CA ASP A 126 6.88 -13.55 -18.18
C ASP A 126 7.22 -12.05 -18.25
N PRO A 127 8.29 -11.58 -17.58
CA PRO A 127 8.74 -10.19 -17.62
C PRO A 127 9.00 -9.63 -19.03
N LYS A 128 9.22 -10.51 -20.02
CA LYS A 128 9.49 -10.09 -21.41
C LYS A 128 8.22 -9.82 -22.21
N LYS A 129 7.06 -10.26 -21.70
CA LYS A 129 5.77 -10.11 -22.38
C LYS A 129 4.65 -9.70 -21.41
N PRO A 130 4.78 -8.56 -20.70
CA PRO A 130 3.69 -8.04 -19.89
C PRO A 130 2.42 -7.78 -20.70
N SER A 131 1.27 -8.04 -20.07
CA SER A 131 -0.06 -7.86 -20.66
C SER A 131 -1.10 -7.44 -19.61
N ASP A 132 -2.28 -7.04 -20.05
CA ASP A 132 -3.41 -6.72 -19.17
C ASP A 132 -3.82 -7.91 -18.28
N ALA A 133 -3.56 -9.15 -18.71
CA ALA A 133 -3.84 -10.35 -17.91
C ALA A 133 -2.96 -10.45 -16.64
N ASP A 134 -1.82 -9.75 -16.64
CA ASP A 134 -0.89 -9.68 -15.50
C ASP A 134 -1.32 -8.63 -14.46
N LEU A 135 -2.38 -7.87 -14.75
CA LEU A 135 -3.03 -6.91 -13.88
C LEU A 135 -4.26 -7.58 -13.24
N PHE A 136 -4.03 -8.41 -12.22
CA PHE A 136 -5.09 -9.14 -11.54
C PHE A 136 -5.52 -8.47 -10.23
N SER A 137 -6.84 -8.49 -9.97
CA SER A 137 -7.45 -8.12 -8.70
C SER A 137 -7.97 -9.36 -7.97
N ARG A 138 -8.43 -9.19 -6.73
CA ARG A 138 -9.00 -10.26 -5.89
C ARG A 138 -10.08 -11.09 -6.60
N HIS A 139 -10.87 -10.48 -7.48
CA HIS A 139 -12.06 -11.11 -8.07
C HIS A 139 -11.78 -11.98 -9.31
N SER A 140 -10.51 -12.19 -9.65
CA SER A 140 -10.13 -12.98 -10.81
C SER A 140 -9.99 -14.47 -10.46
N ASP A 141 -10.54 -15.36 -11.30
CA ASP A 141 -10.51 -16.83 -11.09
C ASP A 141 -9.08 -17.41 -11.04
N ILE A 142 -8.13 -16.69 -11.63
CA ILE A 142 -6.71 -17.05 -11.64
C ILE A 142 -6.01 -16.69 -10.33
N VAL A 143 -6.67 -16.01 -9.38
CA VAL A 143 -6.07 -15.63 -8.10
C VAL A 143 -6.31 -16.70 -7.05
N GLU A 144 -5.24 -17.07 -6.37
CA GLU A 144 -5.25 -17.81 -5.12
C GLU A 144 -4.86 -16.86 -3.99
N ILE A 145 -5.56 -16.94 -2.86
CA ILE A 145 -5.28 -16.11 -1.71
C ILE A 145 -4.64 -16.97 -0.62
N LEU A 146 -3.49 -16.54 -0.09
CA LEU A 146 -2.74 -17.19 0.99
C LEU A 146 -2.55 -16.22 2.17
N SER A 147 -2.08 -16.72 3.32
CA SER A 147 -1.68 -15.86 4.45
C SER A 147 -0.23 -15.42 4.34
N PHE A 148 0.16 -14.39 5.11
CA PHE A 148 1.57 -14.02 5.21
C PHE A 148 2.41 -15.15 5.79
N GLY A 149 1.87 -15.94 6.72
CA GLY A 149 2.52 -17.17 7.22
C GLY A 149 3.01 -18.13 6.12
N TYR A 150 2.25 -18.31 5.02
CA TYR A 150 2.71 -19.12 3.88
C TYR A 150 3.88 -18.47 3.15
N LEU A 151 3.82 -17.16 2.90
CA LEU A 151 4.92 -16.43 2.28
C LEU A 151 6.18 -16.47 3.13
N TRP A 152 6.08 -16.27 4.44
CA TRP A 152 7.23 -16.32 5.34
C TRP A 152 7.89 -17.69 5.37
N LYS A 153 7.09 -18.75 5.30
CA LYS A 153 7.62 -20.12 5.17
C LYS A 153 8.35 -20.31 3.84
N GLU A 154 7.80 -19.80 2.74
CA GLU A 154 8.40 -19.88 1.39
C GLU A 154 9.73 -19.10 1.31
N LEU A 155 9.79 -17.92 1.92
CA LEU A 155 10.98 -17.06 1.92
C LEU A 155 12.09 -17.56 2.85
N GLY A 156 11.73 -18.29 3.91
CA GLY A 156 12.65 -18.64 4.98
C GLY A 156 12.96 -17.47 5.92
N LEU A 157 13.64 -17.77 7.02
CA LEU A 157 13.77 -16.86 8.17
C LEU A 157 14.49 -15.55 7.84
N GLU A 158 15.67 -15.62 7.20
CA GLU A 158 16.51 -14.44 6.94
C GLU A 158 15.82 -13.46 5.98
N ARG A 159 15.28 -13.97 4.86
CA ARG A 159 14.57 -13.15 3.87
C ARG A 159 13.28 -12.57 4.44
N THR A 160 12.56 -13.33 5.26
CA THR A 160 11.36 -12.83 5.98
C THR A 160 11.70 -11.65 6.87
N ALA A 161 12.77 -11.76 7.67
CA ALA A 161 13.20 -10.67 8.55
C ALA A 161 13.55 -9.41 7.75
N GLU A 162 14.26 -9.57 6.63
CA GLU A 162 14.65 -8.47 5.76
C GLU A 162 13.44 -7.80 5.09
N VAL A 163 12.51 -8.58 4.53
CA VAL A 163 11.27 -8.06 3.92
C VAL A 163 10.43 -7.29 4.94
N LYS A 164 10.20 -7.86 6.13
CA LYS A 164 9.44 -7.18 7.19
C LYS A 164 10.11 -5.87 7.60
N ARG A 165 11.44 -5.86 7.74
CA ARG A 165 12.21 -4.65 8.07
C ARG A 165 12.06 -3.57 6.99
N ARG A 166 12.15 -3.94 5.71
CA ARG A 166 12.00 -3.00 4.59
C ARG A 166 10.59 -2.45 4.47
N ILE A 167 9.55 -3.28 4.63
CA ILE A 167 8.16 -2.83 4.63
C ILE A 167 7.95 -1.80 5.76
N ARG A 168 8.36 -2.11 6.98
CA ARG A 168 8.26 -1.17 8.11
C ARG A 168 9.00 0.13 7.85
N LYS A 169 10.19 0.07 7.25
CA LYS A 169 10.96 1.26 6.89
C LYS A 169 10.22 2.16 5.89
N VAL A 170 9.74 1.59 4.78
CA VAL A 170 9.00 2.35 3.75
C VAL A 170 7.72 2.95 4.33
N LEU A 171 6.97 2.18 5.13
CA LEU A 171 5.76 2.69 5.78
C LEU A 171 6.08 3.74 6.85
N GLY A 172 7.19 3.61 7.58
CA GLY A 172 7.65 4.63 8.52
C GLY A 172 8.04 5.94 7.83
N GLU A 173 8.66 5.88 6.65
CA GLU A 173 8.97 7.05 5.83
C GLU A 173 7.69 7.77 5.34
N ILE A 174 6.58 7.03 5.13
CA ILE A 174 5.32 7.59 4.62
C ILE A 174 4.38 8.04 5.75
N PHE A 175 4.22 7.22 6.79
CA PHE A 175 3.24 7.40 7.88
C PHE A 175 3.88 7.72 9.23
N GLY A 176 5.16 7.38 9.43
CA GLY A 176 5.80 7.36 10.74
C GLY A 176 6.29 8.73 11.21
N VAL A 177 6.84 9.55 10.33
CA VAL A 177 7.33 10.90 10.69
C VAL A 177 7.37 11.74 9.43
N SER A 178 6.31 12.50 9.18
CA SER A 178 6.39 13.49 8.12
C SER A 178 5.98 14.83 8.67
N GLU A 179 6.94 15.73 8.74
CA GLU A 179 6.70 17.17 8.72
C GLU A 179 5.67 17.53 7.62
N ALA A 180 5.58 16.74 6.54
CA ALA A 180 4.55 16.90 5.51
C ALA A 180 3.12 16.53 5.96
N LEU A 181 2.93 15.64 6.96
CA LEU A 181 1.60 15.43 7.57
C LEU A 181 1.22 16.65 8.42
N GLU A 182 2.15 17.19 9.22
CA GLU A 182 1.92 18.43 9.98
C GLU A 182 1.68 19.64 9.05
N GLN A 183 2.39 19.72 7.92
CA GLN A 183 2.21 20.75 6.90
C GLN A 183 0.89 20.58 6.12
N SER A 184 0.47 19.34 5.83
CA SER A 184 -0.76 19.07 5.07
C SER A 184 -2.04 19.24 5.90
N PHE A 185 -2.00 18.86 7.18
CA PHE A 185 -3.15 18.98 8.09
C PHE A 185 -3.11 20.27 8.94
N GLY A 186 -2.03 21.04 8.86
CA GLY A 186 -1.80 22.25 9.66
C GLY A 186 -1.57 21.94 11.15
N PRO A 187 -1.40 22.98 12.00
CA PRO A 187 -1.35 22.79 13.44
C PRO A 187 -2.71 22.24 13.91
N PHE A 188 -2.72 20.98 14.34
CA PHE A 188 -3.93 20.30 14.76
C PHE A 188 -4.52 21.01 15.98
N LYS A 189 -5.67 21.67 15.82
CA LYS A 189 -6.44 22.14 16.97
C LYS A 189 -7.17 20.93 17.54
N ARG A 190 -6.90 20.61 18.80
CA ARG A 190 -7.59 19.58 19.60
C ARG A 190 -9.04 20.04 19.88
N ASN A 191 -9.83 20.24 18.83
CA ASN A 191 -11.21 20.68 18.88
C ASN A 191 -12.11 19.46 18.69
N GLY A 192 -12.35 18.69 19.75
CA GLY A 192 -13.38 17.68 19.72
C GLY A 192 -13.27 16.61 20.80
N ASN A 193 -14.43 16.22 21.31
CA ASN A 193 -14.63 15.09 22.21
C ASN A 193 -14.61 13.74 21.46
N TYR A 194 -13.77 13.59 20.43
CA TYR A 194 -13.77 12.43 19.56
C TYR A 194 -12.37 11.80 19.52
N SER A 195 -12.31 10.48 19.67
CA SER A 195 -11.15 9.67 19.33
C SER A 195 -11.44 8.96 18.00
N CYS A 196 -10.53 9.07 17.04
CA CYS A 196 -10.66 8.44 15.74
C CYS A 196 -9.46 7.54 15.51
N PHE A 197 -9.67 6.45 14.79
CA PHE A 197 -8.62 5.62 14.24
C PHE A 197 -8.94 5.35 12.77
N ASP A 198 -7.92 5.11 11.97
CA ASP A 198 -8.03 4.82 10.55
C ASP A 198 -7.42 3.45 10.25
N LEU A 199 -8.17 2.60 9.55
CA LEU A 199 -7.67 1.33 9.02
C LEU A 199 -7.44 1.47 7.52
N PHE A 200 -6.21 1.22 7.10
CA PHE A 200 -5.80 1.19 5.70
C PHE A 200 -5.49 -0.23 5.24
N GLY A 201 -5.89 -0.56 4.02
CA GLY A 201 -5.36 -1.70 3.29
C GLY A 201 -4.25 -1.24 2.36
N LEU A 202 -3.08 -1.86 2.43
CA LEU A 202 -1.93 -1.54 1.62
C LEU A 202 -1.68 -2.66 0.63
N ASP A 203 -1.62 -2.33 -0.66
CA ASP A 203 -1.19 -3.29 -1.68
C ASP A 203 0.29 -3.07 -1.95
N ILE A 204 1.09 -4.08 -1.63
CA ILE A 204 2.55 -4.02 -1.69
C ILE A 204 3.02 -5.14 -2.62
N MET A 205 3.92 -4.82 -3.54
CA MET A 205 4.61 -5.80 -4.37
C MET A 205 6.08 -5.81 -4.01
N LEU A 206 6.70 -7.00 -4.00
CA LEU A 206 8.15 -7.13 -3.83
C LEU A 206 8.79 -7.27 -5.22
N ASP A 207 9.97 -6.68 -5.43
CA ASP A 207 10.82 -7.01 -6.57
C ASP A 207 11.76 -8.20 -6.27
N GLU A 208 12.52 -8.65 -7.27
CA GLU A 208 13.45 -9.78 -7.14
C GLU A 208 14.52 -9.57 -6.05
N GLU A 209 14.84 -8.32 -5.75
CA GLU A 209 15.76 -7.92 -4.69
C GLU A 209 15.08 -7.80 -3.31
N TYR A 210 13.79 -8.14 -3.19
CA TYR A 210 12.98 -8.05 -1.98
C TYR A 210 12.70 -6.61 -1.52
N GLN A 211 12.76 -5.62 -2.41
CA GLN A 211 12.34 -4.26 -2.10
C GLN A 211 10.82 -4.14 -2.20
N PRO A 212 10.15 -3.55 -1.20
CA PRO A 212 8.71 -3.33 -1.24
C PRO A 212 8.35 -2.06 -2.02
N HIS A 213 7.46 -2.22 -2.98
CA HIS A 213 6.85 -1.16 -3.78
C HIS A 213 5.37 -1.06 -3.40
N ILE A 214 4.94 0.12 -2.93
CA ILE A 214 3.52 0.36 -2.64
C ILE A 214 2.79 0.64 -3.95
N LEU A 215 1.76 -0.16 -4.22
CA LEU A 215 0.93 -0.02 -5.41
C LEU A 215 -0.28 0.89 -5.14
N GLU A 216 -0.92 0.71 -3.99
CA GLU A 216 -2.07 1.51 -3.56
C GLU A 216 -2.28 1.47 -2.04
N VAL A 217 -2.95 2.51 -1.55
CA VAL A 217 -3.39 2.66 -0.16
C VAL A 217 -4.91 2.85 -0.18
N ASN A 218 -5.63 1.87 0.35
CA ASN A 218 -7.08 1.84 0.37
C ASN A 218 -7.59 2.25 1.75
N GLN A 219 -8.35 3.34 1.82
CA GLN A 219 -9.14 3.68 3.02
C GLN A 219 -10.38 2.78 3.09
N GLY A 220 -10.63 2.19 4.26
CA GLY A 220 -11.75 1.27 4.44
C GLY A 220 -11.60 -0.02 3.61
N PRO A 221 -10.51 -0.79 3.83
CA PRO A 221 -10.28 -2.01 3.07
C PRO A 221 -11.43 -3.00 3.24
N ASP A 222 -11.66 -3.84 2.24
CA ASP A 222 -12.67 -4.89 2.33
C ASP A 222 -12.38 -5.86 3.50
N LEU A 223 -13.34 -5.96 4.42
CA LEU A 223 -13.32 -6.83 5.58
C LEU A 223 -14.31 -7.99 5.48
N TRP A 224 -14.92 -8.25 4.32
CA TRP A 224 -15.79 -9.41 4.13
C TRP A 224 -15.06 -10.72 4.41
N ALA A 225 -15.76 -11.63 5.06
CA ALA A 225 -15.31 -12.98 5.34
C ALA A 225 -15.43 -13.84 4.08
N ASP A 226 -14.32 -14.05 3.40
CA ASP A 226 -14.27 -14.93 2.23
C ASP A 226 -14.12 -16.40 2.65
N HIS A 227 -14.17 -17.34 1.68
CA HIS A 227 -13.95 -18.77 1.91
C HIS A 227 -12.68 -19.10 2.71
N LEU A 228 -11.67 -18.23 2.67
CA LEU A 228 -10.48 -18.34 3.50
C LEU A 228 -10.70 -18.10 5.00
N ALA A 229 -11.76 -17.40 5.41
CA ALA A 229 -12.08 -17.17 6.81
C ALA A 229 -12.26 -18.49 7.59
N ILE A 230 -12.56 -19.58 6.88
CA ILE A 230 -12.66 -20.93 7.44
C ILE A 230 -11.27 -21.55 7.70
N GLN A 231 -10.27 -21.27 6.85
CA GLN A 231 -8.91 -21.84 6.99
C GLN A 231 -7.96 -20.92 7.77
N HIS A 232 -8.08 -19.60 7.62
CA HIS A 232 -7.26 -18.57 8.25
C HIS A 232 -8.13 -17.36 8.63
N PRO A 233 -8.50 -17.19 9.92
CA PRO A 233 -9.42 -16.14 10.36
C PRO A 233 -8.74 -14.75 10.45
N ILE A 234 -7.92 -14.38 9.46
CA ILE A 234 -7.06 -13.18 9.45
C ILE A 234 -7.88 -11.91 9.69
N LYS A 235 -8.90 -11.68 8.86
CA LYS A 235 -9.79 -10.51 8.97
C LYS A 235 -10.63 -10.54 10.26
N GLY A 236 -11.06 -11.72 10.70
CA GLY A 236 -11.85 -11.87 11.93
C GLY A 236 -11.05 -11.50 13.18
N LEU A 237 -9.79 -11.95 13.27
CA LEU A 237 -8.86 -11.60 14.34
C LEU A 237 -8.49 -10.11 14.30
N LEU A 238 -8.23 -9.57 13.10
CA LEU A 238 -7.99 -8.15 12.87
C LEU A 238 -9.14 -7.29 13.44
N VAL A 239 -10.37 -7.58 13.02
CA VAL A 239 -11.57 -6.84 13.45
C VAL A 239 -11.79 -6.98 14.95
N LYS A 240 -11.61 -8.19 15.51
CA LYS A 240 -11.76 -8.42 16.96
C LYS A 240 -10.78 -7.56 17.76
N GLN A 241 -9.54 -7.46 17.31
CA GLN A 241 -8.52 -6.69 18.01
C GLN A 241 -8.75 -5.19 17.90
N ILE A 242 -9.09 -4.69 16.71
CA ILE A 242 -9.47 -3.28 16.50
C ILE A 242 -10.70 -2.91 17.34
N ALA A 243 -11.70 -3.78 17.41
CA ALA A 243 -12.88 -3.55 18.26
C ALA A 243 -12.51 -3.52 19.75
N THR A 244 -11.54 -4.33 20.17
CA THR A 244 -11.02 -4.30 21.55
C THR A 244 -10.33 -2.97 21.83
N TYR A 245 -9.43 -2.53 20.95
CA TYR A 245 -8.80 -1.21 21.03
C TYR A 245 -9.83 -0.08 21.10
N ALA A 246 -10.81 -0.07 20.20
CA ALA A 246 -11.84 0.96 20.12
C ALA A 246 -12.69 1.02 21.40
N ARG A 247 -13.01 -0.12 22.00
CA ARG A 247 -13.72 -0.19 23.28
C ARG A 247 -12.90 0.45 24.39
N GLU A 248 -11.67 -0.03 24.61
CA GLU A 248 -10.81 0.50 25.69
C GLU A 248 -10.55 2.00 25.50
N ARG A 249 -10.40 2.45 24.25
CA ARG A 249 -10.21 3.87 23.93
C ARG A 249 -11.45 4.72 24.19
N SER A 250 -12.64 4.17 23.98
CA SER A 250 -13.94 4.84 24.22
C SER A 250 -14.29 4.91 25.71
N ASP A 251 -13.87 3.92 26.50
CA ASP A 251 -14.07 3.89 27.95
C ASP A 251 -13.11 4.85 28.69
N ALA A 252 -11.99 5.24 28.04
CA ALA A 252 -11.04 6.21 28.57
C ALA A 252 -11.48 7.68 28.33
N PRO A 253 -11.13 8.62 29.23
CA PRO A 253 -11.32 10.05 28.99
C PRO A 253 -10.66 10.52 27.68
N LEU A 254 -11.19 11.60 27.12
CA LEU A 254 -10.70 12.15 25.85
C LEU A 254 -9.35 12.88 25.98
N ASP A 255 -9.05 13.34 27.19
CA ASP A 255 -7.88 14.14 27.57
C ASP A 255 -6.73 13.30 28.16
N ILE A 256 -6.79 11.96 28.08
CA ILE A 256 -5.68 11.10 28.49
C ILE A 256 -4.36 11.49 27.79
N SER A 257 -3.27 11.33 28.52
CA SER A 257 -1.91 11.59 28.05
C SER A 257 -1.51 10.65 26.91
N VAL A 258 -0.41 10.97 26.23
CA VAL A 258 0.15 10.07 25.19
C VAL A 258 0.59 8.75 25.80
N LEU A 259 1.15 8.76 27.01
CA LEU A 259 1.58 7.54 27.72
C LEU A 259 0.39 6.63 28.01
N GLU A 260 -0.72 7.18 28.50
CA GLU A 260 -1.94 6.39 28.75
C GLU A 260 -2.55 5.83 27.46
N GLN A 261 -2.43 6.55 26.34
CA GLN A 261 -2.83 6.02 25.02
C GLN A 261 -1.91 4.88 24.56
N GLU A 262 -0.60 5.03 24.76
CA GLU A 262 0.38 3.97 24.46
C GLU A 262 0.13 2.72 25.32
N ASP A 263 -0.26 2.88 26.58
CA ASP A 263 -0.63 1.75 27.45
C ASP A 263 -1.84 0.98 26.90
N ILE A 264 -2.89 1.68 26.45
CA ILE A 264 -4.05 1.06 25.80
C ILE A 264 -3.61 0.32 24.53
N GLU A 265 -2.79 0.95 23.68
CA GLU A 265 -2.30 0.36 22.44
C GLU A 265 -1.47 -0.90 22.69
N ASN A 266 -0.52 -0.85 23.64
CA ASN A 266 0.34 -1.98 23.97
C ASN A 266 -0.45 -3.19 24.49
N VAL A 267 -1.53 -2.96 25.23
CA VAL A 267 -2.37 -4.04 25.79
C VAL A 267 -3.35 -4.60 24.74
N THR A 268 -3.85 -3.76 23.84
CA THR A 268 -4.92 -4.15 22.90
C THR A 268 -4.39 -4.60 21.53
N LEU A 269 -3.31 -4.00 21.02
CA LEU A 269 -2.78 -4.21 19.67
C LEU A 269 -1.64 -5.25 19.62
N ILE A 270 -1.73 -6.32 20.41
CA ILE A 270 -0.70 -7.37 20.57
C ILE A 270 -0.29 -8.14 19.29
N THR A 271 -1.03 -8.01 18.19
CA THR A 271 -0.68 -8.60 16.88
C THR A 271 -0.45 -7.55 15.82
N PHE A 272 -0.15 -6.33 16.27
CA PHE A 272 0.38 -5.29 15.43
C PHE A 272 1.79 -4.92 15.87
N THR A 273 2.66 -4.74 14.89
CA THR A 273 3.98 -4.18 15.09
C THR A 273 3.93 -2.66 14.88
N PRO A 274 4.36 -1.83 15.85
CA PRO A 274 4.45 -0.39 15.63
C PRO A 274 5.44 -0.05 14.51
N LEU A 275 5.11 0.97 13.70
CA LEU A 275 6.07 1.59 12.81
C LEU A 275 6.99 2.47 13.66
N ASP A 276 8.30 2.30 13.52
CA ASP A 276 9.28 3.08 14.29
C ASP A 276 9.13 4.58 13.95
N THR A 277 8.62 5.38 14.89
CA THR A 277 8.44 6.84 14.75
C THR A 277 9.67 7.65 15.18
N LYS A 278 10.74 6.96 15.56
CA LYS A 278 12.01 7.60 15.92
C LYS A 278 13.02 7.29 14.83
N SER A 279 13.30 8.29 14.01
CA SER A 279 14.52 8.33 13.21
C SER A 279 15.70 8.23 14.16
N SER A 280 16.36 7.06 14.18
CA SER A 280 17.74 6.92 14.65
C SER A 280 18.70 7.38 13.57
#